data_AF-A0A1G1XMM8-F1
#
_entry.id   AF-A0A1G1XMM8-F1
#
_cell.length_a   1.000
_cell.length_b   1.000
_cell.length_c   1.000
_cell.angle_alpha   90.00
_cell.angle_beta   90.00
_cell.angle_gamma   90.00
#
_symmetry.space_group_name_H-M   'P 1'
#
loop_
_entity.id
_entity.type
_entity.pdbx_description
1 polymer ?
#
loop_
_entity_poly.entity_id
_entity_poly.type
_entity_poly.pdbx_seq_one_letter_code
_entity_poly.pdbx_strand_id
1 'polypeptide(L)'
;MEVDAVHCNHFTFFQSAYRLLKPNGILTYYSDEMKEFSTEHIKCLQRAGFLNISGVLCAVNPPADCQYWKSKTILAPIIIK
;
A
#
# COMPACT_ATOMS: atom_id res chain seq x y z
N MET A 1 -7.56 13.40 -17.79
CA MET A 1 -7.19 11.98 -17.67
C MET A 1 -7.63 11.58 -16.27
N GLU A 2 -8.81 10.97 -16.15
CA GLU A 2 -9.30 10.49 -14.86
C GLU A 2 -8.40 9.33 -14.44
N VAL A 3 -7.65 9.54 -13.37
CA VAL A 3 -6.91 8.46 -12.70
C VAL A 3 -7.99 7.67 -11.97
N ASP A 4 -8.28 6.46 -12.42
CA ASP A 4 -9.22 5.56 -11.75
C ASP A 4 -8.93 5.56 -10.25
N ALA A 5 -9.86 6.11 -9.47
CA ALA A 5 -9.70 6.39 -8.04
C ALA A 5 -9.56 5.12 -7.17
N VAL A 6 -9.53 3.95 -7.79
CA VAL A 6 -9.67 2.62 -7.18
C VAL A 6 -8.42 2.19 -6.41
N HIS A 7 -7.26 2.83 -6.60
CA HIS A 7 -5.99 2.40 -5.99
C HIS A 7 -5.27 3.49 -5.18
N CYS A 8 -5.97 4.59 -4.85
CA CYS A 8 -5.36 5.79 -4.23
C CYS A 8 -5.95 6.14 -2.85
N ASN A 9 -6.88 5.32 -2.33
CA ASN A 9 -7.59 5.51 -1.06
C ASN A 9 -6.67 5.80 0.14
N HIS A 10 -5.43 5.30 0.13
CA HIS A 10 -4.47 5.49 1.22
C HIS A 10 -3.60 6.75 1.08
N PHE A 11 -3.51 7.35 -0.11
CA PHE A 11 -2.48 8.35 -0.42
C PHE A 11 -2.61 9.61 0.44
N THR A 12 -3.85 10.02 0.74
CA THR A 12 -4.13 11.19 1.58
C THR A 12 -3.72 10.97 3.04
N PHE A 13 -3.59 9.73 3.48
CA PHE A 13 -3.21 9.41 4.86
C PHE A 13 -1.70 9.34 5.09
N PHE A 14 -0.88 9.11 4.05
CA PHE A 14 0.56 8.90 4.22
C PHE A 14 1.27 10.03 4.98
N GLN A 15 0.92 11.28 4.71
CA GLN A 15 1.52 12.42 5.41
C GLN A 15 1.14 12.47 6.89
N SER A 16 -0.11 12.10 7.21
CA SER A 16 -0.54 11.95 8.61
C SER A 16 0.17 10.79 9.29
N ALA A 17 0.31 9.65 8.62
CA ALA A 17 1.03 8.50 9.14
C ALA A 17 2.50 8.85 9.46
N TYR A 18 3.20 9.51 8.53
CA TYR A 18 4.58 9.96 8.75
C TYR A 18 4.68 10.90 9.95
N ARG A 19 3.77 11.88 10.08
CA ARG A 19 3.76 12.78 11.23
C ARG A 19 3.54 12.05 12.56
N LEU A 20 2.63 11.07 12.60
CA LEU A 20 2.18 10.41 13.82
C LEU A 20 3.11 9.28 14.30
N LEU A 21 3.80 8.59 13.39
CA LEU A 21 4.69 7.50 13.75
C LEU A 21 5.90 8.02 14.56
N LYS A 22 6.31 7.24 15.56
CA LYS A 22 7.61 7.42 16.23
C LYS A 22 8.75 7.04 15.26
N PRO A 23 10.01 7.47 15.52
CA PRO A 23 11.16 6.96 14.76
C PRO A 23 11.18 5.43 14.75
N ASN A 24 11.44 4.82 13.59
CA ASN A 24 11.36 3.38 13.33
C ASN A 24 9.96 2.76 13.47
N GLY A 25 8.90 3.58 13.59
CA GLY A 25 7.52 3.12 13.56
C GLY A 25 7.17 2.57 12.18
N ILE A 26 6.34 1.53 12.15
CA ILE A 26 5.93 0.84 10.92
C ILE A 26 4.51 1.24 10.53
N LEU A 27 4.33 1.73 9.31
CA LEU A 27 3.04 1.80 8.64
C LEU A 27 2.85 0.53 7.81
N THR A 28 1.73 -0.14 8.06
CA THR A 28 1.21 -1.24 7.22
C THR A 28 -0.28 -1.02 6.97
N TYR A 29 -0.77 -1.53 5.85
CA TYR A 29 -2.17 -1.45 5.42
C TYR A 29 -2.40 -2.52 4.35
N TYR A 30 -3.62 -2.63 3.84
CA TYR A 30 -3.89 -3.48 2.70
C TYR A 30 -3.60 -2.69 1.41
N SER A 31 -2.70 -3.19 0.56
CA SER A 31 -2.51 -2.63 -0.79
C SER A 31 -3.39 -3.38 -1.79
N ASP A 32 -4.07 -2.63 -2.66
CA ASP A 32 -4.79 -3.18 -3.81
C ASP A 32 -3.84 -3.70 -4.92
N GLU A 33 -2.54 -3.64 -4.67
CA GLU A 33 -1.50 -4.12 -5.57
C GLU A 33 -1.17 -5.60 -5.28
N MET A 34 -1.03 -6.37 -6.35
CA MET A 34 -0.99 -7.84 -6.26
C MET A 34 0.43 -8.42 -6.29
N LYS A 35 1.43 -7.63 -6.70
CA LYS A 35 2.80 -8.09 -6.96
C LYS A 35 3.85 -7.16 -6.37
N GLU A 36 3.75 -5.89 -6.67
CA GLU A 36 4.72 -4.87 -6.25
C GLU A 36 4.03 -3.51 -6.23
N PHE A 37 4.67 -2.54 -5.56
CA PHE A 37 4.21 -1.17 -5.60
C PHE A 37 4.38 -0.58 -6.99
N SER A 38 3.36 0.11 -7.45
CA SER A 38 3.41 0.99 -8.60
C SER A 38 4.32 2.18 -8.33
N THR A 39 4.89 2.73 -9.40
CA THR A 39 5.77 3.90 -9.33
C THR A 39 5.08 5.10 -8.66
N GLU A 40 3.78 5.31 -8.90
CA GLU A 40 3.07 6.44 -8.29
C GLU A 40 2.84 6.23 -6.80
N HIS A 41 2.56 5.00 -6.37
CA HIS A 41 2.42 4.66 -4.97
C HIS A 41 3.72 4.92 -4.19
N ILE A 42 4.86 4.48 -4.74
CA ILE A 42 6.19 4.78 -4.19
C ILE A 42 6.42 6.28 -4.09
N LYS A 43 6.12 7.05 -5.16
CA LYS A 43 6.24 8.51 -5.15
C LYS A 43 5.39 9.16 -4.07
N CYS A 44 4.15 8.69 -3.84
CA CYS A 44 3.29 9.22 -2.79
C CYS A 44 3.86 8.97 -1.38
N LEU A 45 4.40 7.78 -1.12
CA LEU A 45 5.08 7.47 0.15
C LEU A 45 6.33 8.34 0.34
N GLN A 46 7.13 8.51 -0.71
CA GLN A 46 8.32 9.37 -0.70
C GLN A 46 7.99 10.85 -0.46
N ARG A 47 6.95 11.38 -1.13
CA ARG A 47 6.45 12.75 -0.91
C ARG A 47 6.00 12.96 0.54
N ALA A 48 5.46 11.93 1.20
CA ALA A 48 5.08 11.99 2.61
C ALA A 48 6.28 11.95 3.58
N GLY A 49 7.47 11.56 3.11
CA GLY A 49 8.71 11.52 3.88
C GLY A 49 9.29 10.12 4.12
N PHE A 50 8.62 9.06 3.68
CA PHE A 50 9.11 7.69 3.86
C PHE A 50 10.19 7.36 2.83
N LEU A 51 11.33 6.85 3.30
CA LEU A 51 12.44 6.40 2.44
C LEU A 51 12.63 4.88 2.50
N ASN A 52 12.27 4.25 3.61
CA ASN A 52 12.37 2.81 3.80
C ASN A 52 11.02 2.15 3.47
N ILE A 53 10.86 1.79 2.20
CA ILE A 53 9.63 1.28 1.62
C ILE A 53 9.88 -0.16 1.16
N SER A 54 9.14 -1.10 1.75
CA SER A 54 9.18 -2.50 1.35
C SER A 54 7.79 -3.13 1.53
N GLY A 55 7.65 -4.40 1.19
CA GLY A 55 6.42 -5.14 1.41
C GLY A 55 6.65 -6.64 1.24
N VAL A 56 5.69 -7.43 1.71
CA VAL A 56 5.68 -8.87 1.58
C VAL A 56 4.47 -9.30 0.76
N LEU A 57 4.68 -10.21 -0.17
CA LEU A 57 3.58 -10.88 -0.85
C LEU A 57 3.04 -12.01 0.03
N CYS A 58 1.78 -11.90 0.39
CA CYS A 58 1.06 -12.92 1.14
C CYS A 58 0.18 -13.71 0.17
N ALA A 59 0.31 -15.04 0.18
CA ALA A 59 -0.58 -15.91 -0.57
C ALA A 59 -1.98 -15.90 0.08
N VAL A 60 -3.01 -15.79 -0.74
CA VAL A 60 -4.42 -15.82 -0.35
C VAL A 60 -5.22 -16.71 -1.28
N ASN A 61 -6.33 -17.25 -0.81
CA ASN A 61 -7.21 -18.10 -1.61
C ASN A 61 -8.64 -17.55 -1.61
N PRO A 62 -8.92 -16.46 -2.36
CA PRO A 62 -10.28 -15.95 -2.46
C PRO A 62 -11.22 -17.03 -3.04
N PRO A 63 -12.46 -17.11 -2.53
CA PRO A 63 -13.51 -17.93 -3.11
C PRO A 63 -13.73 -17.66 -4.60
N ALA A 64 -14.21 -18.67 -5.34
CA ALA A 64 -14.46 -18.54 -6.78
C ALA A 64 -15.45 -17.41 -7.10
N ASP A 65 -16.44 -17.21 -6.24
CA ASP A 65 -17.49 -16.19 -6.31
C ASP A 65 -17.12 -14.86 -5.62
N CYS A 66 -15.88 -14.67 -5.16
CA CYS A 66 -15.44 -13.41 -4.55
C CYS A 66 -15.61 -12.24 -5.53
N GLN A 67 -16.41 -11.23 -5.18
CA GLN A 67 -16.81 -10.18 -6.12
C GLN A 67 -15.76 -9.07 -6.32
N TYR A 68 -14.81 -8.93 -5.40
CA TYR A 68 -13.93 -7.76 -5.34
C TYR A 68 -12.43 -8.09 -5.33
N TRP A 69 -12.05 -9.36 -5.15
CA TRP A 69 -10.65 -9.78 -5.19
C TRP A 69 -10.49 -11.15 -5.82
N LYS A 70 -9.81 -11.21 -6.96
CA LYS A 70 -9.57 -12.44 -7.72
C LYS A 70 -8.13 -12.94 -7.65
N SER A 71 -7.19 -12.12 -7.18
CA SER A 71 -5.78 -12.48 -7.08
C SER A 71 -5.51 -13.52 -6.00
N LYS A 72 -4.51 -14.38 -6.21
CA LYS A 72 -4.00 -15.33 -5.21
C LYS A 72 -2.92 -14.74 -4.30
N THR A 73 -2.64 -13.46 -4.44
CA THR A 73 -1.67 -12.73 -3.62
C THR A 73 -2.23 -11.38 -3.20
N ILE A 74 -1.80 -10.89 -2.05
CA ILE A 74 -1.93 -9.50 -1.61
C ILE A 74 -0.53 -8.97 -1.27
N LEU A 75 -0.28 -7.68 -1.50
CA LEU A 75 0.92 -7.00 -1.03
C LEU A 75 0.64 -6.36 0.35
N ALA A 76 1.39 -6.78 1.36
CA ALA A 76 1.38 -6.18 2.70
C ALA A 76 2.57 -5.22 2.83
N PRO A 77 2.36 -3.89 2.82
CA PRO A 77 3.41 -2.90 2.96
C PRO A 77 4.09 -2.95 4.33
N ILE A 78 5.39 -2.73 4.32
CA ILE A 78 6.24 -2.54 5.51
C ILE A 78 7.00 -1.24 5.27
N ILE A 79 6.42 -0.14 5.74
CA ILE A 79 6.95 1.21 5.55
C ILE A 79 7.47 1.74 6.87
N ILE A 80 8.78 1.98 6.96
CA ILE A 80 9.43 2.43 8.20
C ILE A 80 9.67 3.94 8.14
N LYS A 81 9.30 4.65 9.21
CA LYS A 81 9.64 6.06 9.41
C LYS A 81 11.09 6.26 9.82
#